data_AF-A0A6A8ALJ8-F1
#
_entry.id   AF-A0A6A8ALJ8-F1
#
_cell.length_a   1.000
_cell.length_b   1.000
_cell.length_c   1.000
_cell.angle_alpha   90.00
_cell.angle_beta   90.00
_cell.angle_gamma   90.00
#
_symmetry.space_group_name_H-M   'P 1'
#
loop_
_entity.id
_entity.type
_entity.pdbx_description
1 polymer ?
#
loop_
_entity_poly.entity_id
_entity_poly.type
_entity_poly.pdbx_seq_one_letter_code
_entity_poly.pdbx_strand_id
1 'polypeptide(L)'
;MFRKCFDRRALSPVISSLIMASVVIALSFTVLAWAQFRTSDYAETYGETTDAEIAKLKERLTVEYIFYDDSSGDISIYLLNCGAIGNVTIESVRVQNDAGYIDGSLGPLKFLNGTVITDLDMGDEGYLIFTCDTLPLTSGKYFV
;
A
#
# COMPACT_ATOMS: atom_id res chain seq x y z
N MET A 1 16.87 -58.83 64.51
CA MET A 1 15.87 -58.50 63.48
C MET A 1 15.99 -57.01 63.16
N PHE A 2 16.72 -56.65 62.11
CA PHE A 2 17.01 -55.24 61.80
C PHE A 2 15.81 -54.56 61.14
N ARG A 3 15.21 -53.58 61.83
CA ARG A 3 14.22 -52.65 61.28
C ARG A 3 14.95 -51.55 60.51
N LYS A 4 14.99 -51.64 59.18
CA LYS A 4 15.36 -50.51 58.30
C LYS A 4 14.21 -49.51 58.27
N CYS A 5 14.26 -48.49 59.12
CA CYS A 5 13.42 -47.30 58.97
C CYS A 5 13.99 -46.47 57.82
N PHE A 6 13.22 -46.32 56.74
CA PHE A 6 13.60 -45.59 55.55
C PHE A 6 13.79 -44.10 55.83
N ASP A 7 15.01 -43.62 55.60
CA ASP A 7 15.40 -42.21 55.57
C ASP A 7 14.93 -41.52 54.28
N ARG A 8 13.62 -41.57 54.00
CA ARG A 8 12.99 -41.06 52.76
C ARG A 8 12.37 -39.67 52.89
N ARG A 9 12.31 -39.11 54.10
CA ARG A 9 11.65 -37.81 54.36
C ARG A 9 12.41 -36.61 53.78
N ALA A 10 13.73 -36.67 53.68
CA ALA A 10 14.56 -35.59 53.12
C ALA A 10 14.75 -35.65 51.59
N LEU A 11 14.51 -36.81 50.96
CA LEU A 11 14.64 -36.99 49.51
C LEU A 11 13.46 -36.41 48.71
N SER A 12 12.25 -36.46 49.29
CA SER A 12 11.02 -35.93 48.68
C SER A 12 11.07 -34.42 48.36
N PRO A 13 11.53 -33.53 49.25
CA PRO A 13 11.62 -32.09 48.93
C PRO A 13 12.66 -31.80 47.85
N VAL A 14 13.79 -32.53 47.82
CA VAL A 14 14.82 -32.36 46.79
C VAL A 14 14.28 -32.76 45.41
N ILE A 15 13.63 -33.92 45.30
CA ILE A 15 13.04 -34.39 44.04
C ILE A 15 11.92 -33.44 43.58
N SER A 16 11.10 -32.93 44.50
CA SER A 16 10.05 -31.96 44.18
C SER A 16 10.63 -30.64 43.65
N SER A 17 11.70 -30.13 44.28
CA SER A 17 12.38 -28.91 43.82
C SER A 17 12.99 -29.09 42.42
N LEU A 18 13.54 -30.26 42.11
CA LEU A 18 14.09 -30.60 40.80
C LEU A 18 13.00 -30.62 39.72
N ILE A 19 11.85 -31.25 40.00
CA ILE A 19 10.71 -31.31 39.08
C ILE A 19 10.19 -29.88 38.83
N MET A 20 10.01 -29.08 39.88
CA MET A 20 9.57 -27.69 39.74
C MET A 20 10.56 -26.85 38.91
N ALA A 21 11.87 -27.00 39.14
CA ALA A 21 12.89 -26.31 38.35
C ALA A 21 12.81 -26.70 36.87
N SER A 22 12.66 -28.00 36.54
CA SER A 22 12.52 -28.45 35.16
C SER A 22 11.26 -27.90 34.46
N VAL A 23 10.13 -27.81 35.19
CA VAL A 23 8.88 -27.25 34.67
C VAL A 23 9.03 -25.75 34.38
N VAL A 24 9.65 -25.00 35.29
CA VAL A 24 9.91 -23.57 35.10
C VAL A 24 10.81 -23.33 33.89
N ILE A 25 11.85 -24.15 33.70
CA ILE A 25 12.73 -24.06 32.53
C ILE A 25 11.95 -24.34 31.24
N ALA A 26 11.15 -25.41 31.20
CA ALA A 26 10.36 -25.77 30.02
C ALA A 26 9.32 -24.68 29.64
N LEU A 27 8.63 -24.12 30.64
CA LEU A 27 7.69 -23.02 30.43
C LEU A 27 8.40 -21.75 29.94
N SER A 28 9.58 -21.45 30.49
CA SER A 28 10.38 -20.28 30.06
C SER A 28 10.77 -20.37 28.59
N PHE A 29 11.22 -21.54 28.12
CA PHE A 29 11.53 -21.74 26.71
C PHE A 29 10.31 -21.65 25.80
N THR A 30 9.15 -22.14 26.27
CA THR A 30 7.90 -22.08 25.50
C THR A 30 7.45 -20.63 25.31
N VAL A 31 7.47 -19.83 26.37
CA VAL A 31 7.14 -18.39 26.32
C VAL A 31 8.14 -17.64 25.45
N LEU A 32 9.44 -17.95 25.56
CA LEU A 32 10.47 -17.32 24.72
C LEU A 32 10.26 -17.64 23.25
N ALA A 33 10.01 -18.91 22.90
CA ALA A 33 9.73 -19.32 21.53
C ALA A 33 8.49 -18.61 20.99
N TRP A 34 7.38 -18.59 21.76
CA TRP A 34 6.17 -17.87 21.38
C TRP A 34 6.41 -16.37 21.18
N ALA A 35 7.16 -15.73 22.07
CA ALA A 35 7.51 -14.32 21.97
C ALA A 35 8.37 -14.03 20.73
N GLN A 36 9.33 -14.91 20.41
CA GLN A 36 10.15 -14.79 19.20
C GLN A 36 9.32 -14.96 17.93
N PHE A 37 8.45 -15.97 17.86
CA PHE A 37 7.56 -16.16 16.72
C PHE A 37 6.64 -14.96 16.50
N ARG A 38 6.01 -14.45 17.56
CA ARG A 38 5.15 -13.26 17.46
C ARG A 38 5.95 -12.01 17.07
N THR A 39 7.14 -11.81 17.63
CA THR A 39 7.98 -10.65 17.29
C THR A 39 8.43 -10.70 15.82
N SER A 40 8.78 -11.88 15.31
CA SER A 40 9.15 -12.07 13.90
C SER A 40 7.98 -11.76 12.97
N ASP A 41 6.81 -12.33 13.25
CA ASP A 41 5.58 -12.16 12.48
C ASP A 41 5.14 -10.67 12.44
N TYR A 42 5.23 -9.98 13.59
CA TYR A 42 4.97 -8.54 13.64
C TYR A 42 6.03 -7.70 12.92
N ALA A 43 7.31 -8.05 13.02
CA ALA A 43 8.38 -7.31 12.35
C ALA A 43 8.30 -7.43 10.82
N GLU A 44 7.99 -8.62 10.32
CA GLU A 44 7.80 -8.91 8.90
C GLU A 44 6.57 -8.17 8.36
N THR A 45 5.40 -8.36 8.99
CA THR A 45 4.15 -7.71 8.58
C THR A 45 4.25 -6.18 8.65
N TYR A 46 4.93 -5.63 9.67
CA TYR A 46 5.12 -4.19 9.81
C TYR A 46 6.06 -3.63 8.74
N GLY A 47 7.14 -4.33 8.41
CA GLY A 47 8.04 -3.96 7.33
C GLY A 47 7.32 -3.92 5.99
N GLU A 48 6.59 -4.98 5.64
CA GLU A 48 5.84 -5.07 4.39
C GLU A 48 4.76 -3.99 4.27
N THR A 49 3.99 -3.74 5.34
CA THR A 49 2.94 -2.71 5.33
C THR A 49 3.54 -1.32 5.18
N THR A 50 4.65 -1.03 5.89
CA THR A 50 5.33 0.27 5.82
C THR A 50 5.94 0.49 4.43
N ASP A 51 6.55 -0.54 3.84
CA ASP A 51 7.12 -0.46 2.50
C ASP A 51 6.05 -0.27 1.43
N ALA A 52 4.88 -0.91 1.58
CA ALA A 52 3.74 -0.71 0.68
C ALA A 52 3.18 0.72 0.77
N GLU A 53 3.06 1.29 1.97
CA GLU A 53 2.65 2.69 2.14
C GLU A 53 3.69 3.66 1.61
N ILE A 54 4.99 3.39 1.81
CA ILE A 54 6.09 4.17 1.24
C ILE A 54 6.05 4.09 -0.29
N ALA A 55 5.84 2.91 -0.88
CA ALA A 55 5.71 2.74 -2.32
C ALA A 55 4.53 3.56 -2.87
N LYS A 56 3.38 3.53 -2.19
CA LYS A 56 2.21 4.35 -2.55
C LYS A 56 2.48 5.85 -2.44
N LEU A 57 3.27 6.30 -1.46
CA LEU A 57 3.69 7.70 -1.35
C LEU A 57 4.71 8.09 -2.43
N LYS A 58 5.51 7.13 -2.91
CA LYS A 58 6.47 7.33 -3.99
C LYS A 58 5.77 7.40 -5.36
N GLU A 59 4.64 6.73 -5.58
CA GLU A 59 3.82 6.83 -6.79
C GLU A 59 2.71 7.87 -6.62
N ARG A 60 3.05 9.16 -6.79
CA ARG A 60 2.09 10.26 -6.57
C ARG A 60 1.94 11.14 -7.82
N LEU A 61 0.82 10.98 -8.51
CA LEU A 61 0.42 11.80 -9.65
C LEU A 61 -0.69 12.78 -9.22
N THR A 62 -0.53 14.07 -9.54
CA THR A 62 -1.52 15.11 -9.25
C THR A 62 -2.12 15.62 -10.54
N VAL A 63 -3.44 15.81 -10.55
CA VAL A 63 -4.13 16.54 -11.63
C VAL A 63 -4.14 18.02 -11.27
N GLU A 64 -3.51 18.84 -12.09
CA GLU A 64 -3.40 20.28 -11.85
C GLU A 64 -4.58 21.05 -12.43
N TYR A 65 -4.96 20.71 -13.66
CA TYR A 65 -6.01 21.42 -14.37
C TYR A 65 -6.76 20.48 -15.32
N ILE A 66 -8.06 20.69 -15.44
CA ILE A 66 -8.90 20.02 -16.43
C ILE A 66 -9.64 21.11 -17.19
N PHE A 67 -9.50 21.10 -18.51
CA PHE A 67 -10.13 22.04 -19.40
C PHE A 67 -10.99 21.31 -20.42
N TYR A 68 -12.22 21.79 -20.62
CA TYR A 68 -13.11 21.30 -21.66
C TYR A 68 -13.23 22.37 -22.75
N ASP A 69 -12.97 21.98 -24.00
CA ASP A 69 -13.19 22.85 -25.16
C ASP A 69 -14.52 22.51 -25.82
N ASP A 70 -15.51 23.39 -25.63
CA ASP A 70 -16.86 23.26 -26.21
C ASP A 70 -16.84 23.21 -27.76
N SER A 71 -15.78 23.70 -28.41
CA SER A 71 -15.69 23.77 -29.87
C SER A 71 -15.25 22.43 -30.49
N SER A 72 -14.26 21.78 -29.88
CA SER A 72 -13.73 20.49 -30.31
C SER A 72 -14.38 19.31 -29.60
N GLY A 73 -14.98 19.52 -28.43
CA GLY A 73 -15.47 18.46 -27.55
C GLY A 73 -14.36 17.73 -26.79
N ASP A 74 -13.14 18.27 -26.80
CA ASP A 74 -11.97 17.66 -26.18
C ASP A 74 -11.80 18.09 -24.71
N ILE A 75 -11.33 17.15 -23.89
CA ILE A 75 -10.93 17.39 -22.50
C ILE A 75 -9.41 17.35 -22.41
N SER A 76 -8.80 18.49 -22.10
CA SER A 76 -7.37 18.57 -21.80
C SER A 76 -7.14 18.39 -20.30
N ILE A 77 -6.30 17.42 -19.93
CA ILE A 77 -5.99 17.08 -18.54
C ILE A 77 -4.50 17.32 -18.32
N TYR A 78 -4.17 18.18 -17.37
CA TYR A 78 -2.82 18.56 -17.00
C TYR A 78 -2.41 17.83 -15.72
N LEU A 79 -1.22 17.24 -15.75
CA LEU A 79 -0.73 16.29 -14.77
C LEU A 79 0.68 16.67 -14.33
N LEU A 80 0.94 16.52 -13.05
CA LEU A 80 2.27 16.69 -12.44
C LEU A 80 2.63 15.40 -11.70
N ASN A 81 3.76 14.79 -12.05
CA ASN A 81 4.35 13.73 -11.24
C ASN A 81 5.09 14.34 -10.05
N CYS A 82 4.41 14.35 -8.91
CA CYS A 82 4.94 14.85 -7.63
C CYS A 82 5.37 13.72 -6.69
N GLY A 83 5.50 12.51 -7.23
CA GLY A 83 6.02 11.32 -6.57
C GLY A 83 7.55 11.27 -6.64
N ALA A 84 8.12 10.21 -6.06
CA ALA A 84 9.55 9.92 -6.12
C ALA A 84 9.90 8.79 -7.10
N ILE A 85 8.90 8.29 -7.84
CA ILE A 85 9.06 7.30 -8.92
C ILE A 85 8.90 8.02 -10.26
N GLY A 86 9.86 7.79 -11.16
CA GLY A 86 9.79 8.23 -12.55
C GLY A 86 9.17 7.17 -13.46
N ASN A 87 9.20 7.40 -14.77
CA ASN A 87 8.54 6.54 -15.78
C ASN A 87 7.04 6.30 -15.51
N VAL A 88 6.32 7.27 -14.96
CA VAL A 88 4.87 7.13 -14.69
C VAL A 88 4.11 7.23 -16.00
N THR A 89 3.36 6.18 -16.35
CA THR A 89 2.55 6.12 -17.58
C THR A 89 1.06 6.25 -17.24
N ILE A 90 0.30 6.87 -18.14
CA ILE A 90 -1.17 6.90 -18.05
C ILE A 90 -1.73 5.82 -18.96
N GLU A 91 -2.30 4.77 -18.37
CA GLU A 91 -2.89 3.66 -19.11
C GLU A 91 -4.31 3.98 -19.60
N SER A 92 -5.14 4.58 -18.74
CA SER A 92 -6.53 4.90 -19.09
C SER A 92 -7.05 6.12 -18.34
N VAL A 93 -7.94 6.85 -19.01
CA VAL A 93 -8.72 7.94 -18.43
C VAL A 93 -10.18 7.57 -18.58
N ARG A 94 -10.95 7.72 -17.50
CA ARG A 94 -12.39 7.47 -17.50
C ARG A 94 -13.11 8.76 -17.15
N VAL A 95 -14.03 9.16 -18.03
CA VAL A 95 -14.90 10.32 -17.82
C VAL A 95 -16.30 9.78 -17.57
N GLN A 96 -17.02 10.40 -16.63
CA GLN A 96 -18.37 9.98 -16.25
C GLN A 96 -19.29 11.20 -16.23
N ASN A 97 -20.53 11.00 -16.67
CA ASN A 97 -21.66 11.92 -16.50
C ASN A 97 -22.83 11.25 -15.77
N ASP A 98 -23.96 11.96 -15.65
CA ASP A 98 -25.18 11.47 -15.01
C ASP A 98 -25.77 10.21 -15.68
N ALA A 99 -25.48 9.98 -16.96
CA ALA A 99 -25.96 8.82 -17.72
C ALA A 99 -25.01 7.61 -17.65
N GLY A 100 -23.75 7.79 -17.23
CA GLY A 100 -22.75 6.73 -17.11
C GLY A 100 -21.35 7.14 -17.56
N TYR A 101 -20.51 6.14 -17.83
CA TYR A 101 -19.18 6.38 -18.41
C TYR A 101 -19.30 6.85 -19.85
N ILE A 102 -18.41 7.76 -20.22
CA ILE A 102 -18.32 8.32 -21.55
C ILE A 102 -17.23 7.57 -22.31
N ASP A 103 -17.60 7.04 -23.46
CA ASP A 103 -16.65 6.45 -24.39
C ASP A 103 -15.87 7.55 -25.12
N GLY A 104 -14.58 7.32 -25.27
CA GLY A 104 -13.69 8.25 -25.96
C GLY A 104 -12.30 7.65 -26.16
N SER A 105 -11.45 8.42 -26.82
CA SER A 105 -10.09 8.04 -27.13
C SER A 105 -9.09 8.93 -26.39
N LEU A 106 -8.02 8.30 -25.89
CA LEU A 106 -6.93 8.98 -25.21
C LEU A 106 -5.83 9.32 -26.24
N GLY A 107 -5.54 10.60 -26.39
CA GLY A 107 -4.40 11.09 -27.14
C GLY A 107 -3.08 10.77 -26.43
N PRO A 108 -1.94 10.88 -27.14
CA PRO A 108 -0.64 10.64 -26.53
C PRO A 108 -0.34 11.68 -25.45
N LEU A 109 0.37 11.25 -24.41
CA LEU A 109 0.92 12.14 -23.39
C LEU A 109 1.95 13.08 -24.02
N LYS A 110 1.93 14.35 -23.61
CA LYS A 110 2.81 15.39 -24.12
C LYS A 110 3.35 16.26 -22.98
N PHE A 111 4.58 16.76 -23.13
CA PHE A 111 5.03 17.91 -22.34
C PHE A 111 4.22 19.16 -22.69
N LEU A 112 4.22 20.17 -21.83
CA LEU A 112 3.52 21.45 -22.07
C LEU A 112 4.00 22.19 -23.33
N ASN A 113 5.18 21.85 -23.86
CA ASN A 113 5.69 22.35 -25.13
C ASN A 113 5.13 21.61 -26.38
N GLY A 114 4.27 20.60 -26.18
CA GLY A 114 3.64 19.79 -27.23
C GLY A 114 4.44 18.56 -27.67
N THR A 115 5.63 18.32 -27.12
CA THR A 115 6.45 17.15 -27.44
C THR A 115 5.80 15.89 -26.89
N VAL A 116 5.61 14.88 -27.74
CA VAL A 116 5.05 13.58 -27.33
C VAL A 116 6.06 12.82 -26.47
N ILE A 117 5.57 12.27 -25.36
CA ILE A 117 6.34 11.49 -24.40
C ILE A 117 5.61 10.20 -24.05
N THR A 118 6.35 9.23 -23.52
CA THR A 118 5.81 7.94 -23.10
C THR A 118 5.44 7.91 -21.62
N ASP A 119 6.03 8.79 -20.82
CA ASP A 119 5.99 8.74 -19.37
C ASP A 119 6.33 10.11 -18.75
N LEU A 120 6.05 10.26 -17.45
CA LEU A 120 6.43 11.41 -16.63
C LEU A 120 7.49 11.00 -15.61
N ASP A 121 8.64 11.65 -15.66
CA ASP A 121 9.66 11.54 -14.62
C ASP A 121 9.34 12.40 -13.40
N MET A 122 10.17 12.28 -12.37
CA MET A 122 9.99 13.00 -11.11
C MET A 122 10.04 14.52 -11.32
N GLY A 123 8.94 15.19 -10.98
CA GLY A 123 8.81 16.64 -11.14
C GLY A 123 8.39 17.08 -12.54
N ASP A 124 8.16 16.14 -13.45
CA ASP A 124 7.72 16.46 -14.81
C ASP A 124 6.22 16.79 -14.86
N GLU A 125 5.92 17.75 -15.71
CA GLU A 125 4.56 18.19 -16.05
C GLU A 125 4.22 17.75 -17.46
N GLY A 126 3.02 17.23 -17.64
CA GLY A 126 2.51 16.86 -18.94
C GLY A 126 1.02 17.06 -19.05
N TYR A 127 0.53 16.91 -20.26
CA TYR A 127 -0.90 16.93 -20.52
C TYR A 127 -1.27 15.86 -21.55
N LEU A 128 -2.52 15.45 -21.46
CA LEU A 128 -3.14 14.52 -22.38
C LEU A 128 -4.50 15.06 -22.79
N ILE A 129 -4.96 14.62 -23.95
CA ILE A 129 -6.24 15.03 -24.51
C ILE A 129 -7.12 13.79 -24.55
N PHE A 130 -8.30 13.89 -23.95
CA PHE A 130 -9.35 12.90 -24.09
C PHE A 130 -10.40 13.43 -25.05
N THR A 131 -10.56 12.75 -26.18
CA THR A 131 -11.56 13.09 -27.20
C THR A 131 -12.80 12.24 -26.99
N CYS A 132 -13.92 12.89 -26.75
CA CYS A 132 -15.20 12.24 -26.50
C CYS A 132 -15.84 11.80 -27.83
N ASP A 133 -16.25 10.53 -27.94
CA ASP A 133 -16.88 10.00 -29.17
C ASP A 133 -18.38 10.34 -29.27
N THR A 134 -18.97 10.84 -28.18
CA THR A 134 -20.39 11.19 -28.09
C THR A 134 -20.59 12.69 -27.83
N LEU A 135 -21.83 13.18 -28.05
CA LEU A 135 -22.24 14.60 -28.02
C LEU A 135 -21.60 15.42 -26.87
N PRO A 136 -21.41 16.74 -27.07
CA PRO A 136 -20.66 17.59 -26.15
C PRO A 136 -21.20 17.50 -24.71
N LEU A 137 -20.26 17.53 -23.75
CA LEU A 137 -20.59 17.62 -22.33
C LEU A 137 -21.51 18.83 -22.14
N THR A 138 -22.69 18.57 -21.59
CA THR A 138 -23.64 19.64 -21.29
C THR A 138 -23.26 20.27 -19.96
N SER A 139 -23.46 21.58 -19.82
CA SER A 139 -23.16 22.31 -18.58
C SER A 139 -23.87 21.66 -17.39
N GLY A 140 -23.08 21.06 -16.49
CA GLY A 140 -23.54 20.49 -15.23
C GLY A 140 -23.42 21.50 -14.09
N LYS A 141 -24.30 21.38 -13.08
CA LYS A 141 -24.16 22.15 -11.85
C LYS A 141 -23.07 21.52 -10.99
N TYR A 142 -22.01 22.26 -10.68
CA TYR A 142 -21.05 21.88 -9.64
C TYR A 142 -21.74 21.97 -8.27
N PHE A 143 -21.85 20.83 -7.58
CA PHE A 143 -22.12 20.85 -6.15
C PHE A 143 -20.80 21.16 -5.45
N VAL A 144 -20.71 22.36 -4.88
CA VAL A 144 -19.70 22.74 -3.89
C VAL A 144 -20.09 22.14 -2.55
#